data_AF-A0A314KXA6-F1
#
_entry.id   AF-A0A314KXA6-F1
#
_cell.length_a   1.000
_cell.length_b   1.000
_cell.length_c   1.000
_cell.angle_alpha   90.00
_cell.angle_beta   90.00
_cell.angle_gamma   90.00
#
_symmetry.space_group_name_H-M   'P 1'
#
loop_
_entity.id
_entity.type
_entity.pdbx_description
1 polymer ?
#
loop_
_entity_poly.entity_id
_entity_poly.type
_entity_poly.pdbx_seq_one_letter_code
_entity_poly.pdbx_strand_id
1 'polypeptide(L)'
;MNNQNDQQEISRKRKNNNLHDQNNASNFSKFSTENILRVGEEGEEDDDNDLLTLSLSFPPTNKPRKQSPPKNQPNLPPPPLPLPSGSFYLPPVTVLASPTPIVAGPIQPMHKRRNPSKAGKDGKSDTIPPPFPWAANRRATVHTLDYLLSKQLFAISGNVQCKRCERKYQMEYDLREKFLEIGTYIAENKAAMHDRAPDIWMNPLLPTCQFCKQENSVKPIISEEKSTINWLFLLLGKMLGCCTLDDLKYFCEHTKNHRTGAKDRVLYLTYLTLCKQLDPNGPFDR
;
A
#
# COMPACT_ATOMS: atom_id res chain seq x y z
N MET A 1 14.67 8.44 -68.32
CA MET A 1 14.04 8.77 -67.03
C MET A 1 13.76 7.42 -66.34
N ASN A 2 14.78 6.65 -65.90
CA ASN A 2 15.49 6.73 -64.59
C ASN A 2 14.51 7.17 -63.50
N ASN A 3 14.13 6.39 -62.47
CA ASN A 3 14.92 5.47 -61.66
C ASN A 3 13.97 4.50 -60.92
N GLN A 4 14.04 3.18 -61.17
CA GLN A 4 13.35 2.12 -60.40
C GLN A 4 14.35 1.20 -59.65
N ASN A 5 15.59 1.66 -59.43
CA ASN A 5 16.71 0.80 -59.02
C ASN A 5 17.20 0.96 -57.57
N ASP A 6 16.63 1.82 -56.73
CA ASP A 6 17.22 2.09 -55.41
C ASP A 6 16.65 1.23 -54.25
N GLN A 7 15.74 0.28 -54.52
CA GLN A 7 15.18 -0.60 -53.47
C GLN A 7 15.82 -2.00 -53.41
N GLN A 8 16.81 -2.31 -54.27
CA GLN A 8 17.48 -3.62 -54.26
C GLN A 8 18.88 -3.62 -53.62
N GLU A 9 19.34 -2.50 -53.06
CA GLU A 9 20.73 -2.33 -52.59
C GLU A 9 20.89 -2.18 -51.07
N ILE A 10 19.92 -2.62 -50.26
CA ILE A 10 20.08 -2.68 -48.79
C ILE A 10 19.94 -4.13 -48.27
N SER A 11 19.41 -5.04 -49.09
CA SER A 11 19.20 -6.45 -48.73
C SER A 11 20.43 -7.36 -48.96
N ARG A 12 21.60 -6.81 -49.30
CA ARG A 12 22.81 -7.57 -49.66
C ARG A 12 24.01 -7.42 -48.70
N LYS A 13 23.87 -6.72 -47.57
CA LYS A 13 24.94 -6.61 -46.55
C LYS A 13 24.41 -6.85 -45.13
N ARG A 14 24.25 -8.12 -44.77
CA ARG A 14 24.44 -8.74 -43.42
C ARG A 14 23.91 -10.18 -43.36
N LYS A 15 24.04 -10.92 -44.46
CA LYS A 15 23.92 -12.38 -44.51
C LYS A 15 25.32 -12.94 -44.76
N ASN A 16 26.20 -12.77 -43.77
CA ASN A 16 27.46 -13.51 -43.68
C ASN A 16 27.98 -13.35 -42.25
N ASN A 17 27.91 -14.44 -41.49
CA ASN A 17 28.70 -14.80 -40.30
C ASN A 17 27.86 -15.77 -39.47
N ASN A 18 27.78 -17.01 -39.94
CA ASN A 18 27.42 -18.15 -39.14
C ASN A 18 28.24 -19.35 -39.66
N LEU A 19 28.75 -20.15 -38.72
CA LEU A 19 29.71 -21.27 -38.84
C LEU A 19 31.21 -20.87 -38.89
N HIS A 20 31.89 -20.90 -37.75
CA HIS A 20 32.66 -22.08 -37.28
C HIS A 20 33.26 -21.77 -35.89
N ASP A 21 32.88 -22.56 -34.88
CA ASP A 21 33.77 -23.07 -33.82
C ASP A 21 32.93 -23.80 -32.77
N GLN A 22 32.71 -25.10 -33.05
CA GLN A 22 32.57 -26.11 -32.01
C GLN A 22 33.97 -26.67 -31.80
N ASN A 23 34.49 -26.58 -30.57
CA ASN A 23 35.43 -27.52 -29.92
C ASN A 23 36.08 -26.84 -28.71
N ASN A 24 35.50 -27.01 -27.52
CA ASN A 24 36.33 -27.55 -26.44
C ASN A 24 35.46 -28.25 -25.40
N ALA A 25 35.78 -29.52 -25.21
CA ALA A 25 35.14 -30.42 -24.29
C ALA A 25 35.72 -30.24 -22.87
N SER A 26 34.90 -30.69 -21.90
CA SER A 26 35.33 -31.44 -20.72
C SER A 26 36.41 -30.84 -19.82
N ASN A 27 36.00 -30.40 -18.63
CA ASN A 27 36.50 -30.95 -17.38
C ASN A 27 35.74 -30.34 -16.20
N PHE A 28 34.81 -31.10 -15.61
CA PHE A 28 34.77 -31.33 -14.16
C PHE A 28 33.65 -32.32 -13.87
N SER A 29 34.02 -33.60 -13.85
CA SER A 29 33.23 -34.65 -13.22
C SER A 29 34.09 -35.30 -12.15
N LYS A 30 33.45 -35.64 -11.04
CA LYS A 30 33.87 -36.54 -9.95
C LYS A 30 34.68 -35.87 -8.83
N PHE A 31 34.03 -35.74 -7.67
CA PHE A 31 34.58 -36.39 -6.48
C PHE A 31 33.45 -36.98 -5.65
N SER A 32 33.74 -38.16 -5.10
CA SER A 32 32.84 -39.20 -4.63
C SER A 32 32.29 -39.00 -3.21
N THR A 33 31.20 -39.73 -2.98
CA THR A 33 30.66 -40.21 -1.70
C THR A 33 31.68 -41.05 -0.91
N GLU A 34 31.83 -40.81 0.40
CA GLU A 34 31.55 -41.76 1.52
C GLU A 34 32.35 -41.45 2.82
N ASN A 35 31.59 -41.49 3.92
CA ASN A 35 31.90 -41.88 5.31
C ASN A 35 33.06 -41.22 6.10
N ILE A 36 32.70 -40.65 7.26
CA ILE A 36 33.29 -40.98 8.57
C ILE A 36 32.25 -40.74 9.69
N LEU A 37 32.20 -41.71 10.61
CA LEU A 37 31.36 -41.82 11.80
C LEU A 37 31.71 -40.82 12.93
N ARG A 38 30.67 -40.50 13.73
CA ARG A 38 30.55 -40.37 15.21
C ARG A 38 31.66 -39.65 16.02
N VAL A 39 31.24 -38.66 16.81
CA VAL A 39 31.14 -38.57 18.30
C VAL A 39 30.29 -37.28 18.53
N GLY A 40 29.19 -37.19 19.30
CA GLY A 40 28.90 -37.51 20.71
C GLY A 40 28.76 -36.18 21.48
N GLU A 41 27.67 -35.99 22.24
CA GLU A 41 27.30 -34.96 23.26
C GLU A 41 25.82 -34.55 23.06
N GLU A 42 24.84 -35.04 23.85
CA GLU A 42 24.50 -34.83 25.28
C GLU A 42 23.57 -33.60 25.54
N GLY A 43 22.42 -33.87 26.18
CA GLY A 43 21.57 -32.93 26.95
C GLY A 43 20.61 -32.04 26.13
N GLU A 44 19.35 -31.77 26.48
CA GLU A 44 18.57 -31.98 27.71
C GLU A 44 17.08 -32.10 27.33
N GLU A 45 16.38 -32.97 28.06
CA GLU A 45 14.92 -33.05 28.13
C GLU A 45 14.43 -31.96 29.08
N ASP A 46 13.39 -31.21 28.70
CA ASP A 46 12.43 -30.63 29.64
C ASP A 46 11.05 -30.62 28.96
N ASP A 47 10.29 -31.67 29.28
CA ASP A 47 8.85 -31.74 29.16
C ASP A 47 8.23 -30.84 30.23
N ASP A 48 7.49 -29.82 29.84
CA ASP A 48 6.44 -29.27 30.70
C ASP A 48 5.14 -29.12 29.91
N ASN A 49 4.18 -29.90 30.39
CA ASN A 49 2.80 -29.95 30.01
C ASN A 49 2.11 -28.64 30.37
N ASP A 50 1.48 -27.97 29.40
CA ASP A 50 0.30 -27.16 29.68
C ASP A 50 -0.80 -27.38 28.64
N LEU A 51 -1.60 -28.37 29.00
CA LEU A 51 -2.92 -28.71 28.51
C LEU A 51 -3.91 -27.58 28.85
N LEU A 52 -4.34 -26.78 27.87
CA LEU A 52 -5.63 -26.08 27.92
C LEU A 52 -6.38 -26.15 26.60
N THR A 53 -7.13 -27.24 26.47
CA THR A 53 -8.16 -27.48 25.47
C THR A 53 -9.36 -26.56 25.73
N LEU A 54 -9.54 -25.52 24.90
CA LEU A 54 -10.80 -24.78 24.85
C LEU A 54 -11.58 -25.19 23.60
N SER A 55 -12.45 -26.16 23.80
CA SER A 55 -13.49 -26.57 22.87
C SER A 55 -14.61 -25.52 22.87
N LEU A 56 -14.85 -24.86 21.73
CA LEU A 56 -16.06 -24.08 21.49
C LEU A 56 -16.77 -24.66 20.27
N SER A 57 -17.77 -25.49 20.54
CA SER A 57 -18.72 -26.04 19.59
C SER A 57 -19.55 -24.92 18.96
N PHE A 58 -19.42 -24.71 17.65
CA PHE A 58 -20.36 -23.89 16.87
C PHE A 58 -21.50 -24.79 16.34
N PRO A 59 -22.77 -24.44 16.57
CA PRO A 59 -23.89 -25.19 16.00
C PRO A 59 -24.01 -24.95 14.48
N PRO A 60 -24.33 -25.98 13.68
CA PRO A 60 -24.49 -25.84 12.24
C PRO A 60 -25.86 -25.22 11.91
N THR A 61 -25.88 -23.97 11.46
CA THR A 61 -27.07 -23.42 10.79
C THR A 61 -27.02 -23.80 9.31
N ASN A 62 -27.70 -24.90 9.00
CA ASN A 62 -27.94 -25.36 7.65
C ASN A 62 -29.38 -25.00 7.25
N LYS A 63 -29.56 -24.57 6.00
CA LYS A 63 -30.80 -24.37 5.22
C LYS A 63 -31.38 -22.93 5.18
N PRO A 64 -32.13 -22.57 4.12
CA PRO A 64 -31.78 -22.67 2.70
C PRO A 64 -32.07 -21.37 1.92
N ARG A 65 -31.40 -21.22 0.78
CA ARG A 65 -31.63 -20.22 -0.27
C ARG A 65 -33.08 -20.25 -0.74
N LYS A 66 -33.88 -19.22 -0.40
CA LYS A 66 -35.21 -19.02 -1.00
C LYS A 66 -35.05 -18.52 -2.43
N GLN A 67 -35.59 -19.28 -3.36
CA GLN A 67 -35.76 -18.93 -4.77
C GLN A 67 -36.76 -17.78 -4.88
N SER A 68 -36.51 -16.88 -5.83
CA SER A 68 -37.46 -15.87 -6.30
C SER A 68 -38.58 -16.53 -7.12
N PRO A 69 -39.84 -16.08 -7.01
CA PRO A 69 -40.85 -16.38 -8.02
C PRO A 69 -40.86 -15.29 -9.11
N PRO A 70 -41.04 -15.63 -10.40
CA PRO A 70 -41.41 -14.67 -11.42
C PRO A 70 -42.94 -14.54 -11.45
N LYS A 71 -43.47 -13.32 -11.51
CA LYS A 71 -44.77 -13.07 -12.15
C LYS A 71 -45.00 -11.58 -12.42
N ASN A 72 -45.27 -11.32 -13.69
CA ASN A 72 -45.85 -10.12 -14.28
C ASN A 72 -47.07 -9.61 -13.52
N GLN A 73 -47.23 -8.29 -13.36
CA GLN A 73 -48.48 -7.51 -13.59
C GLN A 73 -48.31 -5.99 -13.31
N PRO A 74 -49.25 -5.12 -13.74
CA PRO A 74 -48.96 -3.87 -14.46
C PRO A 74 -48.98 -2.59 -13.62
N ASN A 75 -48.50 -1.51 -14.23
CA ASN A 75 -48.53 -0.11 -13.77
C ASN A 75 -49.84 0.32 -13.11
N LEU A 76 -49.75 0.91 -11.92
CA LEU A 76 -50.78 1.77 -11.32
C LEU A 76 -50.14 3.08 -10.81
N PRO A 77 -50.83 4.23 -10.92
CA PRO A 77 -50.27 5.55 -10.64
C PRO A 77 -50.22 5.92 -9.14
N PRO A 78 -49.43 6.93 -8.74
CA PRO A 78 -49.29 7.34 -7.34
C PRO A 78 -50.48 8.16 -6.82
N PRO A 79 -50.74 8.17 -5.48
CA PRO A 79 -51.81 8.95 -4.86
C PRO A 79 -51.42 10.43 -4.63
N PRO A 80 -52.39 11.36 -4.54
CA PRO A 80 -52.13 12.81 -4.44
C PRO A 80 -51.84 13.29 -3.00
N LEU A 81 -51.04 14.35 -2.88
CA LEU A 81 -50.83 15.13 -1.65
C LEU A 81 -52.06 16.00 -1.30
N PRO A 82 -52.36 16.26 -0.02
CA PRO A 82 -53.35 17.26 0.38
C PRO A 82 -52.74 18.67 0.59
N LEU A 83 -53.43 19.68 0.05
CA LEU A 83 -53.26 21.13 0.31
C LEU A 83 -53.95 21.55 1.63
N PRO A 84 -53.55 22.67 2.27
CA PRO A 84 -54.16 23.16 3.51
C PRO A 84 -55.33 24.11 3.24
N SER A 85 -56.40 23.99 4.02
CA SER A 85 -57.49 24.97 4.09
C SER A 85 -57.51 25.61 5.48
N GLY A 86 -57.55 26.94 5.51
CA GLY A 86 -57.19 27.74 6.67
C GLY A 86 -58.34 28.34 7.49
N SER A 87 -57.93 29.38 8.22
CA SER A 87 -58.68 30.56 8.67
C SER A 87 -59.30 30.61 10.07
N PHE A 88 -58.60 31.42 10.88
CA PHE A 88 -59.05 32.56 11.70
C PHE A 88 -60.16 32.35 12.74
N TYR A 89 -59.81 32.60 14.01
CA TYR A 89 -60.54 33.55 14.86
C TYR A 89 -59.57 34.17 15.90
N LEU A 90 -59.43 35.50 15.86
CA LEU A 90 -59.04 36.38 16.97
C LEU A 90 -60.33 36.81 17.71
N PRO A 91 -60.29 37.17 19.00
CA PRO A 91 -60.22 38.59 19.39
C PRO A 91 -59.45 38.80 20.75
N PRO A 92 -59.58 39.93 21.52
CA PRO A 92 -58.52 40.95 21.62
C PRO A 92 -58.05 41.32 23.06
N VAL A 93 -56.87 41.99 23.13
CA VAL A 93 -56.45 43.16 23.98
C VAL A 93 -56.64 43.03 25.52
N THR A 94 -55.64 43.24 26.40
CA THR A 94 -55.12 44.54 26.87
C THR A 94 -53.92 44.37 27.83
N VAL A 95 -53.13 45.44 27.92
CA VAL A 95 -51.88 45.71 28.65
C VAL A 95 -51.97 45.60 30.18
N LEU A 96 -50.93 45.06 30.84
CA LEU A 96 -50.40 45.65 32.09
C LEU A 96 -48.94 45.24 32.37
N ALA A 97 -48.13 46.22 32.71
CA ALA A 97 -46.73 46.11 33.12
C ALA A 97 -46.59 45.71 34.59
N SER A 98 -45.52 44.98 34.95
CA SER A 98 -44.73 45.14 36.19
C SER A 98 -43.44 44.28 36.16
N PRO A 99 -42.32 44.69 36.80
CA PRO A 99 -41.01 44.06 36.66
C PRO A 99 -40.55 43.18 37.85
N THR A 100 -39.44 42.44 37.62
CA THR A 100 -38.51 41.75 38.56
C THR A 100 -38.83 40.31 39.01
N PRO A 101 -37.86 39.52 39.55
CA PRO A 101 -36.41 39.42 39.28
C PRO A 101 -35.92 37.98 38.99
N ILE A 102 -34.65 37.91 38.60
CA ILE A 102 -33.69 36.79 38.50
C ILE A 102 -33.99 35.58 39.41
N VAL A 103 -34.09 34.38 38.83
CA VAL A 103 -33.74 33.11 39.50
C VAL A 103 -32.92 32.25 38.53
N ALA A 104 -31.72 31.92 38.98
CA ALA A 104 -30.71 31.14 38.30
C ALA A 104 -31.19 29.72 37.97
N GLY A 105 -31.10 29.34 36.69
CA GLY A 105 -31.24 27.96 36.25
C GLY A 105 -29.97 27.15 36.52
N PRO A 106 -30.04 25.86 36.93
CA PRO A 106 -28.87 25.07 37.26
C PRO A 106 -28.02 24.76 36.02
N ILE A 107 -26.74 25.12 36.08
CA ILE A 107 -25.70 24.73 35.12
C ILE A 107 -25.56 23.21 35.18
N GLN A 108 -25.91 22.52 34.08
CA GLN A 108 -25.64 21.10 33.96
C GLN A 108 -24.12 20.85 33.93
N PRO A 109 -23.59 19.86 34.69
CA PRO A 109 -22.18 19.54 34.65
C PRO A 109 -21.83 18.94 33.29
N MET A 110 -21.07 19.70 32.50
CA MET A 110 -20.36 19.21 31.33
C MET A 110 -19.48 18.04 31.76
N HIS A 111 -19.92 16.81 31.48
CA HIS A 111 -19.08 15.63 31.62
C HIS A 111 -17.85 15.80 30.72
N LYS A 112 -16.77 16.32 31.31
CA LYS A 112 -15.42 16.19 30.75
C LYS A 112 -15.12 14.70 30.69
N ARG A 113 -15.42 14.07 29.55
CA ARG A 113 -14.79 12.82 29.14
C ARG A 113 -13.30 13.13 28.97
N ARG A 114 -12.57 13.13 30.08
CA ARG A 114 -11.13 12.94 30.10
C ARG A 114 -10.92 11.52 29.59
N ASN A 115 -10.72 11.38 28.28
CA ASN A 115 -9.92 10.25 27.82
C ASN A 115 -8.53 10.48 28.41
N PRO A 116 -8.00 9.59 29.26
CA PRO A 116 -6.56 9.55 29.44
C PRO A 116 -6.04 9.12 28.08
N SER A 117 -5.55 10.08 27.29
CA SER A 117 -4.55 9.81 26.27
C SER A 117 -3.49 9.01 27.00
N LYS A 118 -3.52 7.68 26.80
CA LYS A 118 -2.51 6.78 27.34
C LYS A 118 -1.18 7.40 26.96
N ALA A 119 -0.47 7.84 27.99
CA ALA A 119 0.91 8.24 27.90
C ALA A 119 1.60 7.25 26.97
N GLY A 120 2.31 7.79 25.98
CA GLY A 120 3.02 7.00 24.99
C GLY A 120 3.83 5.94 25.72
N LYS A 121 3.60 4.68 25.36
CA LYS A 121 4.43 3.59 25.87
C LYS A 121 5.89 3.96 25.62
N ASP A 122 6.64 3.97 26.69
CA ASP A 122 8.06 4.24 26.71
C ASP A 122 8.82 3.40 25.67
N GLY A 123 9.59 4.11 24.84
CA GLY A 123 11.02 3.86 24.83
C GLY A 123 11.57 2.71 24.00
N LYS A 124 10.97 2.37 22.84
CA LYS A 124 11.84 1.84 21.76
C LYS A 124 12.56 3.04 21.15
N SER A 125 13.89 3.02 21.12
CA SER A 125 14.68 4.06 20.46
C SER A 125 14.15 4.25 19.04
N ASP A 126 13.86 5.50 18.66
CA ASP A 126 13.43 5.85 17.30
C ASP A 126 14.50 5.44 16.26
N THR A 127 15.74 5.38 16.73
CA THR A 127 16.90 4.94 15.96
C THR A 127 16.91 3.43 15.75
N ILE A 128 17.05 3.02 14.49
CA ILE A 128 17.26 1.64 14.04
C ILE A 128 18.49 1.60 13.12
N PRO A 129 19.19 0.45 13.00
CA PRO A 129 20.13 0.27 11.90
C PRO A 129 19.40 0.44 10.56
N PRO A 130 19.94 1.20 9.59
CA PRO A 130 19.33 1.34 8.28
C PRO A 130 19.18 -0.03 7.60
N PRO A 131 17.96 -0.44 7.21
CA PRO A 131 17.74 -1.73 6.55
C PRO A 131 18.29 -1.78 5.13
N PHE A 132 18.52 -0.61 4.51
CA PHE A 132 19.03 -0.47 3.14
C PHE A 132 19.95 0.76 3.06
N PRO A 133 20.88 0.82 2.08
CA PRO A 133 21.77 1.97 1.88
C PRO A 133 21.04 3.30 1.63
N TRP A 134 19.81 3.26 1.12
CA TRP A 134 18.96 4.42 0.89
C TRP A 134 18.00 4.76 2.04
N ALA A 135 17.93 3.90 3.05
CA ALA A 135 17.14 4.14 4.25
C ALA A 135 17.95 4.94 5.27
N ALA A 136 17.28 5.77 6.06
CA ALA A 136 17.91 6.47 7.17
C ALA A 136 17.94 5.58 8.43
N ASN A 137 18.59 6.06 9.48
CA ASN A 137 18.64 5.41 10.79
C ASN A 137 17.33 5.56 11.60
N ARG A 138 16.22 5.93 10.94
CA ARG A 138 14.89 6.04 11.55
C ARG A 138 13.92 5.18 10.77
N ARG A 139 12.93 4.65 11.48
CA ARG A 139 11.88 3.79 10.90
C ARG A 139 11.13 4.55 9.81
N ALA A 140 10.78 3.86 8.73
CA ALA A 140 9.99 4.42 7.63
C ALA A 140 10.54 5.74 7.05
N THR A 141 11.85 5.95 7.16
CA THR A 141 12.52 7.17 6.71
C THR A 141 13.57 6.82 5.65
N VAL A 142 13.54 7.51 4.53
CA VAL A 142 14.52 7.42 3.44
C VAL A 142 15.34 8.70 3.35
N HIS A 143 16.52 8.63 2.75
CA HIS A 143 17.33 9.81 2.47
C HIS A 143 16.75 10.63 1.31
N THR A 144 17.14 11.90 1.21
CA THR A 144 16.75 12.79 0.10
C THR A 144 17.36 12.31 -1.22
N LEU A 145 16.72 12.67 -2.33
CA LEU A 145 17.20 12.38 -3.68
C LEU A 145 18.64 12.89 -3.88
N ASP A 146 18.91 14.14 -3.52
CA ASP A 146 20.24 14.74 -3.66
C ASP A 146 21.30 13.99 -2.86
N TYR A 147 20.97 13.54 -1.64
CA TYR A 147 21.88 12.72 -0.85
C TYR A 147 22.19 11.40 -1.56
N LEU A 148 21.16 10.68 -2.04
CA LEU A 148 21.33 9.40 -2.73
C LEU A 148 22.19 9.56 -3.98
N LEU A 149 21.94 10.58 -4.79
CA LEU A 149 22.72 10.88 -5.98
C LEU A 149 24.17 11.26 -5.64
N SER A 150 24.41 12.03 -4.57
CA SER A 150 25.76 12.38 -4.11
C SER A 150 26.57 11.15 -3.66
N LYS A 151 25.88 10.09 -3.21
CA LYS A 151 26.45 8.80 -2.84
C LYS A 151 26.52 7.81 -4.00
N GLN A 152 26.25 8.27 -5.22
CA GLN A 152 26.25 7.44 -6.44
C GLN A 152 25.22 6.29 -6.41
N LEU A 153 24.15 6.46 -5.64
CA LEU A 153 23.03 5.52 -5.61
C LEU A 153 22.01 5.91 -6.69
N PHE A 154 22.19 5.38 -7.89
CA PHE A 154 21.32 5.67 -9.04
C PHE A 154 20.22 4.63 -9.25
N ALA A 155 20.38 3.43 -8.70
CA ALA A 155 19.43 2.34 -8.83
C ALA A 155 18.98 1.84 -7.46
N ILE A 156 17.68 1.59 -7.32
CA ILE A 156 17.08 1.04 -6.11
C ILE A 156 16.61 -0.37 -6.41
N SER A 157 17.17 -1.34 -5.69
CA SER A 157 16.88 -2.75 -5.89
C SER A 157 15.86 -3.28 -4.89
N GLY A 158 15.12 -4.31 -5.28
CA GLY A 158 14.13 -4.95 -4.44
C GLY A 158 13.75 -6.35 -4.90
N ASN A 159 13.37 -7.19 -3.93
CA ASN A 159 12.98 -8.56 -4.17
C ASN A 159 11.52 -8.65 -4.59
N VAL A 160 11.27 -9.45 -5.62
CA VAL A 160 9.93 -9.65 -6.19
C VAL A 160 9.66 -11.13 -6.40
N GLN A 161 8.38 -11.48 -6.48
CA GLN A 161 7.92 -12.83 -6.76
C GLN A 161 6.84 -12.81 -7.84
N CYS A 162 6.98 -13.67 -8.86
CA CYS A 162 5.90 -13.86 -9.82
C CYS A 162 4.76 -14.67 -9.20
N LYS A 163 3.52 -14.17 -9.28
CA LYS A 163 2.31 -14.86 -8.79
C LYS A 163 1.87 -16.07 -9.64
N ARG A 164 2.63 -16.40 -10.70
CA ARG A 164 2.24 -17.39 -11.72
C ARG A 164 3.20 -18.56 -11.78
N CYS A 165 4.49 -18.27 -11.92
CA CYS A 165 5.54 -19.29 -11.89
C CYS A 165 6.31 -19.34 -10.57
N GLU A 166 5.91 -18.52 -9.59
CA GLU A 166 6.41 -18.48 -8.20
C GLU A 166 7.90 -18.14 -8.02
N ARG A 167 8.64 -17.96 -9.12
CA ARG A 167 10.05 -17.57 -9.10
C ARG A 167 10.23 -16.23 -8.39
N LYS A 168 11.22 -16.21 -7.52
CA LYS A 168 11.71 -15.02 -6.81
C LYS A 168 12.96 -14.50 -7.51
N TYR A 169 13.08 -13.19 -7.62
CA TYR A 169 14.25 -12.54 -8.19
C TYR A 169 14.34 -11.09 -7.72
N GLN A 170 15.49 -10.47 -7.92
CA GLN A 170 15.69 -9.06 -7.66
C GLN A 170 15.47 -8.26 -8.93
N MET A 171 14.87 -7.08 -8.79
CA MET A 171 14.75 -6.10 -9.86
C MET A 171 15.18 -4.74 -9.36
N GLU A 172 15.47 -3.83 -10.28
CA GLU A 172 15.98 -2.50 -9.99
C GLU A 172 15.20 -1.43 -10.74
N TYR A 173 15.14 -0.25 -10.16
CA TYR A 173 14.56 0.94 -10.78
C TYR A 173 15.59 2.06 -10.80
N ASP A 174 15.66 2.78 -11.92
CA ASP A 174 16.37 4.05 -11.96
C ASP A 174 15.68 5.05 -11.02
N LEU A 175 16.45 5.57 -10.06
CA LEU A 175 15.96 6.43 -9.00
C LEU A 175 15.40 7.75 -9.57
N ARG A 176 16.12 8.38 -10.50
CA ARG A 176 15.76 9.70 -11.01
C ARG A 176 14.57 9.61 -11.95
N GLU A 177 14.60 8.67 -12.88
CA GLU A 177 13.53 8.45 -13.86
C GLU A 177 12.21 8.14 -13.16
N LYS A 178 12.21 7.14 -12.25
CA LYS A 178 10.99 6.73 -11.56
C LYS A 178 10.48 7.75 -10.58
N PHE A 179 11.36 8.46 -9.88
CA PHE A 179 10.92 9.53 -9.00
C PHE A 179 10.28 10.68 -9.78
N LEU A 180 10.86 11.07 -10.92
CA LEU A 180 10.29 12.10 -11.79
C LEU A 180 8.90 11.68 -12.31
N GLU A 181 8.76 10.43 -12.77
CA GLU A 181 7.48 9.88 -13.22
C GLU A 181 6.37 9.99 -12.15
N ILE A 182 6.70 9.70 -10.89
CA ILE A 182 5.77 9.77 -9.77
C ILE A 182 5.49 11.22 -9.35
N GLY A 183 6.55 12.03 -9.26
CA GLY A 183 6.46 13.43 -8.89
C GLY A 183 5.57 14.24 -9.83
N THR A 184 5.77 14.06 -11.15
CA THR A 184 4.94 14.68 -12.19
C THR A 184 3.49 14.24 -12.07
N TYR A 185 3.23 12.93 -11.93
CA TYR A 185 1.87 12.42 -11.78
C TYR A 185 1.16 13.03 -10.56
N ILE A 186 1.85 13.15 -9.42
CA ILE A 186 1.29 13.79 -8.23
C ILE A 186 1.00 15.26 -8.49
N ALA A 187 1.95 16.02 -9.04
CA ALA A 187 1.78 17.45 -9.31
C ALA A 187 0.55 17.73 -10.20
N GLU A 188 0.33 16.89 -11.22
CA GLU A 188 -0.79 17.02 -12.15
C GLU A 188 -2.15 16.61 -11.56
N ASN A 189 -2.18 15.61 -10.67
CA ASN A 189 -3.44 14.97 -10.25
C ASN A 189 -3.84 15.26 -8.79
N LYS A 190 -2.95 15.80 -7.96
CA LYS A 190 -3.15 16.00 -6.52
C LYS A 190 -4.46 16.72 -6.19
N ALA A 191 -4.80 17.77 -6.93
CA ALA A 191 -6.04 18.55 -6.69
C ALA A 191 -7.31 17.70 -6.83
N ALA A 192 -7.31 16.70 -7.72
CA ALA A 192 -8.44 15.81 -7.97
C ALA A 192 -8.48 14.59 -7.04
N MET A 193 -7.40 14.30 -6.30
CA MET A 193 -7.31 13.12 -5.43
C MET A 193 -8.12 13.26 -4.12
N HIS A 194 -8.44 14.48 -3.68
CA HIS A 194 -9.24 14.75 -2.48
C HIS A 194 -8.79 13.94 -1.23
N ASP A 195 -7.48 13.96 -0.93
CA ASP A 195 -6.86 13.20 0.16
C ASP A 195 -7.03 11.67 0.07
N ARG A 196 -7.25 11.13 -1.14
CA ARG A 196 -7.44 9.69 -1.38
C ARG A 196 -6.56 9.20 -2.52
N ALA A 197 -6.01 8.00 -2.33
CA ALA A 197 -5.22 7.37 -3.37
C ALA A 197 -6.14 7.04 -4.56
N PRO A 198 -5.73 7.39 -5.79
CA PRO A 198 -6.48 7.02 -6.99
C PRO A 198 -6.46 5.50 -7.20
N ASP A 199 -7.39 5.01 -8.00
CA ASP A 199 -7.57 3.57 -8.24
C ASP A 199 -6.30 2.88 -8.77
N ILE A 200 -5.49 3.59 -9.57
CA ILE A 200 -4.23 3.08 -10.10
C ILE A 200 -3.17 2.81 -9.01
N TRP A 201 -3.27 3.47 -7.85
CA TRP A 201 -2.40 3.21 -6.71
C TRP A 201 -2.98 2.12 -5.82
N MET A 202 -4.30 2.05 -5.70
CA MET A 202 -4.99 0.99 -4.97
C MET A 202 -4.82 -0.38 -5.64
N ASN A 203 -4.78 -0.38 -6.99
CA ASN A 203 -4.63 -1.55 -7.83
C ASN A 203 -3.41 -1.37 -8.75
N PRO A 204 -2.19 -1.48 -8.21
CA PRO A 204 -0.98 -1.17 -8.97
C PRO A 204 -0.78 -2.14 -10.13
N LEU A 205 -0.36 -1.61 -11.28
CA LEU A 205 0.05 -2.40 -12.43
C LEU A 205 1.39 -3.07 -12.12
N LEU A 206 1.38 -4.39 -12.00
CA LEU A 206 2.59 -5.15 -11.69
C LEU A 206 3.46 -5.32 -12.94
N PRO A 207 4.79 -5.38 -12.80
CA PRO A 207 5.67 -5.68 -13.92
C PRO A 207 5.40 -7.06 -14.55
N THR A 208 5.84 -7.22 -15.79
CA THR A 208 5.85 -8.49 -16.51
C THR A 208 6.95 -9.40 -15.97
N CYS A 209 6.65 -10.69 -15.79
CA CYS A 209 7.64 -11.63 -15.30
C CYS A 209 8.75 -11.86 -16.34
N GLN A 210 10.01 -11.70 -15.93
CA GLN A 210 11.14 -11.92 -16.84
C GLN A 210 11.30 -13.40 -17.27
N PHE A 211 10.71 -14.33 -16.53
CA PHE A 211 10.85 -15.78 -16.76
C PHE A 211 9.70 -16.40 -17.54
N CYS A 212 8.45 -16.25 -17.07
CA CYS A 212 7.28 -16.82 -17.76
C CYS A 212 6.57 -15.82 -18.68
N LYS A 213 7.06 -14.58 -18.77
CA LYS A 213 6.54 -13.49 -19.61
C LYS A 213 5.08 -13.10 -19.34
N GLN A 214 4.49 -13.62 -18.25
CA GLN A 214 3.15 -13.24 -17.86
C GLN A 214 3.12 -11.78 -17.38
N GLU A 215 2.28 -10.98 -18.02
CA GLU A 215 2.04 -9.58 -17.66
C GLU A 215 1.33 -9.46 -16.31
N ASN A 216 1.49 -8.31 -15.66
CA ASN A 216 0.82 -7.95 -14.41
C ASN A 216 0.90 -9.07 -13.35
N SER A 217 2.09 -9.68 -13.20
CA SER A 217 2.25 -10.90 -12.40
C SER A 217 3.30 -10.79 -11.30
N VAL A 218 4.16 -9.78 -11.33
CA VAL A 218 5.32 -9.67 -10.43
C VAL A 218 4.98 -8.78 -9.24
N LYS A 219 4.75 -9.37 -8.07
CA LYS A 219 4.49 -8.61 -6.84
C LYS A 219 5.77 -8.38 -6.04
N PRO A 220 5.87 -7.29 -5.26
CA PRO A 220 6.98 -7.14 -4.33
C PRO A 220 6.89 -8.17 -3.20
N ILE A 221 8.04 -8.60 -2.70
CA ILE A 221 8.14 -9.35 -1.45
C ILE A 221 8.23 -8.31 -0.32
N ILE A 222 7.15 -8.18 0.45
CA ILE A 222 7.06 -7.27 1.57
C ILE A 222 7.50 -8.00 2.83
N SER A 223 8.45 -7.42 3.56
CA SER A 223 8.96 -7.99 4.81
C SER A 223 7.86 -8.08 5.87
N GLU A 224 7.83 -9.20 6.61
CA GLU A 224 6.98 -9.34 7.79
C GLU A 224 7.44 -8.41 8.92
N GLU A 225 8.74 -8.15 8.99
CA GLU A 225 9.29 -7.15 9.90
C GLU A 225 9.12 -5.76 9.31
N LYS A 226 8.22 -4.97 9.90
CA LYS A 226 7.84 -3.65 9.37
C LYS A 226 8.98 -2.64 9.31
N SER A 227 10.01 -2.80 10.16
CA SER A 227 11.23 -1.97 10.15
C SER A 227 12.05 -2.13 8.88
N THR A 228 11.95 -3.28 8.21
CA THR A 228 12.76 -3.66 7.05
C THR A 228 11.99 -3.63 5.73
N ILE A 229 10.78 -3.04 5.72
CA ILE A 229 10.04 -2.79 4.48
C ILE A 229 10.83 -1.81 3.60
N ASN A 230 11.04 -2.19 2.35
CA ASN A 230 11.74 -1.37 1.36
C ASN A 230 10.84 -0.29 0.77
N TRP A 231 10.58 0.76 1.53
CA TRP A 231 9.63 1.82 1.17
C TRP A 231 9.98 2.54 -0.13
N LEU A 232 11.26 2.81 -0.38
CA LEU A 232 11.69 3.49 -1.59
C LEU A 232 11.46 2.65 -2.85
N PHE A 233 11.81 1.36 -2.81
CA PHE A 233 11.54 0.46 -3.93
C PHE A 233 10.05 0.34 -4.25
N LEU A 234 9.21 0.25 -3.21
CA LEU A 234 7.76 0.19 -3.38
C LEU A 234 7.20 1.48 -3.97
N LEU A 235 7.71 2.64 -3.56
CA LEU A 235 7.35 3.93 -4.15
C LEU A 235 7.69 3.95 -5.65
N LEU A 236 8.96 3.71 -6.01
CA LEU A 236 9.46 3.83 -7.38
C LEU A 236 8.77 2.86 -8.34
N GLY A 237 8.38 1.67 -7.86
CA GLY A 237 7.58 0.73 -8.64
C GLY A 237 6.09 1.05 -8.71
N LYS A 238 5.62 2.11 -8.03
CA LYS A 238 4.19 2.41 -7.81
C LYS A 238 3.43 1.25 -7.14
N MET A 239 4.11 0.45 -6.32
CA MET A 239 3.59 -0.78 -5.70
C MET A 239 3.21 -0.63 -4.21
N LEU A 240 3.16 0.59 -3.67
CA LEU A 240 2.72 0.80 -2.27
C LEU A 240 1.29 0.28 -2.01
N GLY A 241 0.45 0.17 -3.05
CA GLY A 241 -0.87 -0.47 -2.97
C GLY A 241 -0.85 -1.95 -2.61
N CYS A 242 0.28 -2.63 -2.82
CA CYS A 242 0.48 -4.03 -2.43
C CYS A 242 0.62 -4.20 -0.91
N CYS A 243 0.93 -3.14 -0.16
CA CYS A 243 1.03 -3.18 1.29
C CYS A 243 -0.33 -3.47 1.95
N THR A 244 -0.28 -4.10 3.12
CA THR A 244 -1.46 -4.22 3.98
C THR A 244 -1.78 -2.88 4.63
N LEU A 245 -3.00 -2.73 5.14
CA LEU A 245 -3.38 -1.52 5.89
C LEU A 245 -2.48 -1.33 7.13
N ASP A 246 -2.03 -2.41 7.75
CA ASP A 246 -1.22 -2.35 8.96
C ASP A 246 0.24 -1.99 8.69
N ASP A 247 0.75 -2.27 7.49
CA ASP A 247 2.06 -1.77 7.03
C ASP A 247 1.99 -0.26 6.80
N LEU A 248 0.96 0.20 6.09
CA LEU A 248 0.76 1.62 5.82
C LEU A 248 0.53 2.42 7.12
N LYS A 249 -0.25 1.86 8.07
CA LYS A 249 -0.40 2.46 9.41
C LYS A 249 0.91 2.51 10.17
N TYR A 250 1.79 1.52 10.03
CA TYR A 250 3.11 1.55 10.64
C TYR A 250 3.97 2.68 10.04
N PHE A 251 3.94 2.85 8.72
CA PHE A 251 4.61 3.97 8.06
C PHE A 251 4.13 5.31 8.61
N CYS A 252 2.81 5.52 8.69
CA CYS A 252 2.25 6.79 9.18
C CYS A 252 2.61 7.06 10.65
N GLU A 253 2.67 6.04 11.50
CA GLU A 253 3.11 6.17 12.90
C GLU A 253 4.50 6.79 13.01
N HIS A 254 5.46 6.26 12.24
CA HIS A 254 6.86 6.64 12.33
C HIS A 254 7.22 7.88 11.50
N THR A 255 6.27 8.36 10.69
CA THR A 255 6.40 9.63 9.94
C THR A 255 5.53 10.75 10.52
N LYS A 256 4.97 10.55 11.73
CA LYS A 256 4.11 11.52 12.44
C LYS A 256 2.85 11.92 11.66
N ASN A 257 2.32 10.99 10.87
CA ASN A 257 1.06 11.13 10.14
C ASN A 257 -0.09 10.45 10.88
N HIS A 258 -1.32 10.95 10.67
CA HIS A 258 -2.51 10.31 11.22
C HIS A 258 -2.71 8.90 10.63
N ARG A 259 -3.06 7.95 11.50
CA ARG A 259 -3.24 6.52 11.16
C ARG A 259 -4.70 6.11 11.02
N THR A 260 -5.62 7.01 11.36
CA THR A 260 -7.06 6.79 11.40
C THR A 260 -7.64 7.06 10.01
N GLY A 261 -7.52 6.09 9.12
CA GLY A 261 -8.02 6.18 7.76
C GLY A 261 -8.29 4.82 7.16
N ALA A 262 -9.17 4.79 6.15
CA ALA A 262 -9.26 3.67 5.24
C ALA A 262 -7.98 3.58 4.39
N LYS A 263 -7.78 2.44 3.72
CA LYS A 263 -6.53 2.14 3.01
C LYS A 263 -6.16 3.20 1.97
N ASP A 264 -7.13 3.71 1.22
CA ASP A 264 -6.95 4.77 0.22
C ASP A 264 -6.39 6.07 0.81
N ARG A 265 -6.89 6.50 1.98
CA ARG A 265 -6.39 7.70 2.68
C ARG A 265 -4.98 7.51 3.22
N VAL A 266 -4.72 6.37 3.86
CA VAL A 266 -3.39 6.09 4.43
C VAL A 266 -2.36 5.93 3.31
N LEU A 267 -2.72 5.25 2.22
CA LEU A 267 -1.87 5.08 1.04
C LEU A 267 -1.50 6.41 0.40
N TYR A 268 -2.46 7.32 0.23
CA TYR A 268 -2.21 8.67 -0.27
C TYR A 268 -1.17 9.42 0.58
N LEU A 269 -1.35 9.40 1.90
CA LEU A 269 -0.39 10.01 2.83
C LEU A 269 0.99 9.37 2.73
N THR A 270 1.08 8.05 2.57
CA THR A 270 2.35 7.35 2.38
C THR A 270 3.08 7.80 1.12
N TYR A 271 2.38 7.92 -0.02
CA TYR A 271 2.97 8.43 -1.27
C TYR A 271 3.51 9.85 -1.08
N LEU A 272 2.68 10.78 -0.61
CA LEU A 272 3.09 12.18 -0.43
C LEU A 272 4.25 12.31 0.56
N THR A 273 4.19 11.60 1.68
CA THR A 273 5.24 11.67 2.70
C THR A 273 6.56 11.13 2.19
N LEU A 274 6.57 10.02 1.45
CA LEU A 274 7.79 9.49 0.84
C LEU A 274 8.35 10.45 -0.21
N CYS A 275 7.49 11.02 -1.05
CA CYS A 275 7.93 12.03 -2.02
C CYS A 275 8.53 13.26 -1.33
N LYS A 276 7.92 13.72 -0.23
CA LYS A 276 8.45 14.82 0.60
C LYS A 276 9.77 14.48 1.29
N GLN A 277 9.99 13.22 1.67
CA GLN A 277 11.29 12.78 2.19
C GLN A 277 12.38 12.81 1.10
N LEU A 278 12.05 12.44 -0.14
CA LEU A 278 12.99 12.45 -1.27
C LEU A 278 13.28 13.87 -1.77
N ASP A 279 12.25 14.70 -1.90
CA ASP A 279 12.35 16.09 -2.32
C ASP A 279 11.53 16.98 -1.37
N PRO A 280 12.16 17.51 -0.32
CA PRO A 280 11.50 18.37 0.66
C PRO A 280 10.93 19.67 0.10
N ASN A 281 11.40 20.12 -1.06
CA ASN A 281 10.96 21.36 -1.71
C ASN A 281 9.88 21.11 -2.79
N GLY A 282 9.57 19.85 -3.07
CA GLY A 282 8.58 19.47 -4.07
C GLY A 282 7.13 19.71 -3.61
N PRO A 283 6.15 19.65 -4.53
CA PRO A 283 4.74 19.98 -4.27
C PRO A 283 3.97 18.89 -3.48
N PHE A 284 4.63 18.21 -2.54
CA PHE A 284 4.14 17.01 -1.84
C PHE A 284 3.50 17.28 -0.49
N ASP A 285 3.27 18.55 -0.15
CA ASP A 285 2.52 18.90 1.05
C ASP A 285 1.09 18.35 1.02
N ARG A 286 0.47 18.20 2.17
CA ARG A 286 -0.93 17.76 2.24
C ARG A 286 -1.87 18.89 1.84
#